data_AF-A0A1Y1MKG4-F1
#
_entry.id   AF-A0A1Y1MKG4-F1
#
_cell.length_a   1.000
_cell.length_b   1.000
_cell.length_c   1.000
_cell.angle_alpha   90.00
_cell.angle_beta   90.00
_cell.angle_gamma   90.00
#
_symmetry.space_group_name_H-M   'P 1'
#
loop_
_entity.id
_entity.type
_entity.pdbx_description
1 polymer ?
#
loop_
_entity_poly.entity_id
_entity_poly.type
_entity_poly.pdbx_seq_one_letter_code
_entity_poly.pdbx_strand_id
1 'polypeptide(L)'
;SAYRIPLGLQIIPALILTAGLLVLPETPRFLVKQGKNEAAGLSLSRLRRLDITHPALIEELQEIIANHQYELSLGPSTYRDAFLGTPNLGRRTFTGCGLQMLQQLTGINFIMYYSTTFFNGVGVNSPYTKSTIINVINVVSTIPGLLIIES
;
A
#
# COMPACT_ATOMS: atom_id res chain seq x y z
N SER A 1 -30.27 11.89 11.56
CA SER A 1 -29.52 10.82 12.28
C SER A 1 -28.90 9.74 11.38
N ALA A 2 -28.97 9.84 10.04
CA ALA A 2 -28.49 8.80 9.13
C ALA A 2 -26.98 8.79 8.83
N TYR A 3 -26.20 9.77 9.35
CA TYR A 3 -24.73 9.81 9.17
C TYR A 3 -23.97 8.84 10.09
N ARG A 4 -24.61 8.36 11.17
CA ARG A 4 -24.01 7.44 12.14
C ARG A 4 -23.91 6.01 11.62
N ILE A 5 -24.81 5.62 10.72
CA ILE A 5 -24.87 4.29 10.12
C ILE A 5 -23.62 4.00 9.27
N PRO A 6 -23.21 4.86 8.31
CA PRO A 6 -21.99 4.61 7.54
C PRO A 6 -20.72 4.68 8.40
N LEU A 7 -20.68 5.53 9.43
CA LEU A 7 -19.57 5.59 10.38
C LEU A 7 -19.45 4.30 11.21
N GLY A 8 -20.56 3.77 11.71
CA GLY A 8 -20.58 2.49 12.44
C GLY A 8 -20.21 1.31 11.54
N LEU A 9 -20.63 1.33 10.27
CA LEU A 9 -20.29 0.30 9.30
C LEU A 9 -18.78 0.20 9.02
N GLN A 10 -18.05 1.32 9.06
CA GLN A 10 -16.59 1.34 8.89
C GLN A 10 -15.83 0.67 10.05
N ILE A 11 -16.45 0.56 11.23
CA ILE A 11 -15.84 -0.10 12.39
C ILE A 11 -15.73 -1.62 12.15
N ILE A 12 -16.66 -2.21 11.39
CA ILE A 12 -16.67 -3.66 11.12
C ILE A 12 -15.38 -4.12 10.40
N PRO A 13 -14.99 -3.57 9.23
CA PRO A 13 -13.74 -3.97 8.58
C PRO A 13 -12.52 -3.59 9.41
N ALA A 14 -12.56 -2.49 10.19
CA ALA A 14 -11.47 -2.15 11.10
C ALA A 14 -11.26 -3.24 12.18
N LEU A 15 -12.34 -3.73 12.79
CA LEU A 15 -12.28 -4.82 13.77
C LEU A 15 -11.77 -6.13 13.14
N ILE A 16 -12.21 -6.45 11.92
CA ILE A 16 -11.72 -7.64 11.18
C ILE A 16 -10.22 -7.54 10.94
N LEU A 17 -9.72 -6.37 10.51
CA LEU A 17 -8.29 -6.14 10.32
C LEU A 17 -7.51 -6.21 11.63
N THR A 18 -8.03 -5.62 12.72
CA THR A 18 -7.38 -5.70 14.04
C THR A 18 -7.31 -7.14 14.53
N ALA A 19 -8.40 -7.90 14.40
CA ALA A 19 -8.40 -9.32 14.76
C ALA A 19 -7.44 -10.14 13.87
N GLY A 20 -7.38 -9.84 12.57
CA GLY A 20 -6.43 -10.46 11.64
C GLY A 20 -4.98 -10.18 11.98
N LEU A 21 -4.66 -8.96 12.43
CA LEU A 21 -3.31 -8.58 12.84
C LEU A 21 -2.82 -9.36 14.06
N LEU A 22 -3.72 -9.78 14.96
CA LEU A 22 -3.37 -10.64 16.10
C LEU A 22 -2.97 -12.05 15.69
N VAL A 23 -3.45 -12.53 14.54
CA VAL A 23 -3.17 -13.88 14.02
C VAL A 23 -1.98 -13.86 13.05
N LEU A 24 -1.74 -12.74 12.38
CA LEU A 24 -0.68 -12.63 11.37
C LEU A 24 0.71 -12.60 12.02
N PRO A 25 1.68 -13.41 11.54
CA PRO A 25 3.04 -13.34 12.04
C PRO A 25 3.66 -11.96 11.74
N GLU A 26 4.52 -11.49 12.64
CA GLU A 26 5.25 -10.24 12.43
C GLU A 26 6.07 -10.27 11.14
N THR A 27 6.19 -9.11 10.48
CA THR A 27 6.92 -9.04 9.20
C THR A 27 8.38 -9.49 9.36
N PRO A 28 8.92 -10.29 8.42
CA PRO A 28 10.29 -10.82 8.52
C PRO A 28 11.34 -9.70 8.59
N ARG A 29 11.10 -8.56 7.92
CA ARG A 29 11.95 -7.36 8.00
C ARG A 29 12.01 -6.77 9.42
N PHE A 30 10.89 -6.74 10.14
CA PHE A 30 10.85 -6.24 11.52
C PHE A 30 11.61 -7.15 12.48
N LEU A 31 11.50 -8.47 12.29
CA LEU A 31 12.22 -9.47 13.10
C LEU A 31 13.74 -9.42 12.87
N VAL A 32 14.18 -9.23 11.61
CA VAL A 32 15.60 -8.98 11.28
C VAL A 32 16.10 -7.70 11.95
N LYS A 33 15.30 -6.62 11.95
CA LYS A 33 15.65 -5.37 12.62
C LYS A 33 15.77 -5.50 14.15
N GLN A 34 15.06 -6.44 14.77
CA GLN A 34 15.23 -6.79 16.18
C GLN A 34 16.41 -7.75 16.44
N GLY A 35 17.12 -8.20 15.41
CA GLY A 35 18.19 -9.20 15.52
C GLY A 35 17.71 -10.64 15.71
N LYS A 36 16.41 -10.92 15.51
CA LYS A 36 15.80 -12.25 15.67
C LYS A 36 15.73 -12.99 14.32
N ASN A 37 16.89 -13.37 13.78
CA ASN A 37 17.00 -13.96 12.44
C ASN A 37 16.27 -15.32 12.31
N GLU A 38 16.27 -16.14 13.36
CA GLU A 38 15.55 -17.44 13.36
C GLU A 38 14.03 -17.25 13.28
N ALA A 39 13.50 -16.29 14.04
CA ALA A 39 12.07 -15.95 14.00
C ALA A 39 11.68 -15.33 12.65
N ALA A 40 12.58 -14.54 12.03
CA ALA A 40 12.39 -14.00 10.69
C ALA A 40 12.29 -15.12 9.63
N GLY A 41 13.14 -16.16 9.73
CA GLY A 41 13.06 -17.35 8.88
C GLY A 41 11.74 -18.10 9.05
N LEU A 42 11.25 -18.26 10.28
CA LEU A 42 9.95 -18.87 10.57
C LEU A 42 8.78 -18.07 9.99
N SER A 43 8.82 -16.74 10.09
CA SER A 43 7.79 -15.86 9.53
C SER A 43 7.80 -15.90 7.99
N LEU A 44 8.99 -15.86 7.38
CA LEU A 44 9.17 -15.95 5.93
C LEU A 44 8.70 -17.32 5.39
N SER A 45 8.96 -18.40 6.13
CA SER A 45 8.50 -19.76 5.81
C SER A 45 6.98 -19.85 5.83
N ARG A 46 6.32 -19.26 6.83
CA ARG A 46 4.84 -19.17 6.88
C ARG A 46 4.26 -18.34 5.73
N LEU A 47 4.93 -17.26 5.33
CA LEU A 47 4.47 -16.38 4.26
C LEU A 47 4.58 -17.05 2.87
N ARG A 48 5.73 -17.67 2.57
CA ARG A 48 5.94 -18.37 1.30
C ARG A 48 5.42 -19.81 1.26
N ARG A 49 4.99 -20.36 2.40
CA ARG A 49 4.61 -21.78 2.57
C ARG A 49 5.72 -22.74 2.10
N LEU A 50 6.98 -22.36 2.30
CA LEU A 50 8.17 -23.15 1.97
C LEU A 50 8.86 -23.60 3.26
N ASP A 51 9.56 -24.73 3.19
CA ASP A 51 10.31 -25.24 4.34
C ASP A 51 11.45 -24.29 4.72
N ILE A 52 11.78 -24.23 6.01
CA ILE A 52 12.80 -23.31 6.58
C ILE A 52 14.18 -23.56 5.97
N THR A 53 14.42 -24.79 5.53
CA THR A 53 15.68 -25.25 4.92
C THR A 53 15.75 -25.03 3.42
N HIS A 54 14.69 -24.51 2.79
CA HIS A 54 14.67 -24.34 1.34
C HIS A 54 15.70 -23.27 0.91
N PRO A 55 16.59 -23.55 -0.05
CA PRO A 55 17.69 -22.65 -0.41
C PRO A 55 17.23 -21.25 -0.82
N ALA A 56 16.13 -21.16 -1.57
CA ALA A 56 15.52 -19.88 -1.95
C ALA A 56 15.07 -19.01 -0.76
N LEU A 57 14.65 -19.63 0.36
CA LEU A 57 14.21 -18.92 1.56
C LEU A 57 15.40 -18.41 2.37
N ILE A 58 16.46 -19.21 2.43
CA ILE A 58 17.72 -18.83 3.09
C ILE A 58 18.36 -17.66 2.32
N GLU A 59 18.37 -17.72 0.99
CA GLU A 59 18.88 -16.65 0.13
C GLU A 59 18.10 -15.35 0.34
N GLU A 60 16.77 -15.39 0.33
CA GLU A 60 15.92 -14.22 0.58
C GLU A 60 16.11 -13.65 2.00
N LEU A 61 16.23 -14.52 3.01
CA LEU A 61 16.52 -14.09 4.38
C LEU A 61 17.89 -13.41 4.48
N GLN A 62 18.91 -13.97 3.82
CA GLN A 62 20.25 -13.38 3.74
C GLN A 62 20.23 -12.04 3.02
N GLU A 63 19.46 -11.90 1.94
CA GLU A 63 19.29 -10.63 1.22
C GLU A 63 18.65 -9.57 2.14
N ILE A 64 17.64 -9.93 2.92
CA ILE A 64 17.01 -9.01 3.89
C ILE A 64 18.01 -8.59 4.97
N ILE A 65 18.82 -9.52 5.49
CA ILE A 65 19.84 -9.23 6.50
C ILE A 65 20.94 -8.32 5.92
N ALA A 66 21.40 -8.61 4.70
CA ALA A 66 22.42 -7.81 4.01
C ALA A 66 21.93 -6.39 3.75
N ASN A 67 20.69 -6.23 3.28
CA ASN A 67 20.05 -4.92 3.12
C ASN A 67 19.95 -4.17 4.45
N HIS A 68 19.59 -4.86 5.54
CA HIS A 68 19.51 -4.24 6.86
C HIS A 68 20.89 -3.78 7.38
N GLN A 69 21.93 -4.59 7.19
CA GLN A 69 23.30 -4.21 7.53
C GLN A 69 23.80 -3.03 6.69
N TYR A 70 23.43 -3.00 5.40
CA TYR A 70 23.71 -1.88 4.52
C TYR A 70 23.01 -0.60 5.01
N GLU A 71 21.73 -0.67 5.38
CA GLU A 71 21.00 0.46 5.98
C GLU A 71 21.64 0.95 7.28
N LEU A 72 22.11 0.05 8.15
CA LEU A 72 22.83 0.42 9.38
C LEU A 72 24.17 1.11 9.07
N SER A 73 24.87 0.68 8.01
CA SER A 73 26.13 1.29 7.59
C SER A 73 25.97 2.72 7.03
N LEU A 74 24.78 3.05 6.51
CA LEU A 74 24.43 4.38 6.01
C LEU A 74 24.14 5.40 7.14
N GLY A 75 24.06 4.95 8.39
CA GLY A 75 23.83 5.80 9.56
C GLY A 75 22.35 6.11 9.84
N PRO A 76 22.05 6.85 10.93
CA PRO A 76 20.68 7.19 11.29
C PRO A 76 20.07 8.13 10.25
N SER A 77 19.15 7.59 9.45
CA SER A 77 18.40 8.34 8.45
C SER A 77 17.65 9.50 9.09
N THR A 78 18.15 10.72 8.89
CA THR A 78 17.50 11.94 9.34
C THR A 78 16.48 12.39 8.30
N TYR A 79 15.41 13.10 8.69
CA TYR A 79 14.46 13.70 7.72
C TYR A 79 15.15 14.55 6.64
N ARG A 80 16.37 15.05 6.91
CA ARG A 80 17.21 15.78 5.96
C ARG A 80 17.83 14.87 4.89
N ASP A 81 18.13 13.61 5.21
CA ASP A 81 18.66 12.62 4.26
C ASP A 81 17.58 12.14 3.26
N ALA A 82 16.29 12.29 3.60
CA ALA A 82 15.21 12.05 2.63
C ALA A 82 15.24 13.05 1.46
N PHE A 83 15.80 14.24 1.67
CA PHE A 83 15.90 15.32 0.66
C PHE A 83 17.32 15.49 0.10
N LEU A 84 18.37 15.29 0.91
CA LEU A 84 19.77 15.49 0.53
C LEU A 84 20.64 14.22 0.59
N GLY A 85 20.05 13.07 0.93
CA GLY A 85 20.79 11.84 1.21
C GLY A 85 21.47 11.24 -0.03
N THR A 86 22.69 10.78 0.20
CA THR A 86 23.52 10.02 -0.75
C THR A 86 23.23 8.52 -0.59
N PRO A 87 23.08 7.73 -1.68
CA PRO A 87 23.03 8.12 -3.09
C PRO A 87 21.58 8.28 -3.58
N ASN A 88 21.25 9.48 -4.08
CA ASN A 88 20.03 9.79 -4.86
C ASN A 88 18.67 9.66 -4.14
N LEU A 89 18.60 9.63 -2.80
CA LEU A 89 17.31 9.58 -2.10
C LEU A 89 16.44 10.81 -2.43
N GLY A 90 17.04 12.00 -2.52
CA GLY A 90 16.32 13.23 -2.85
C GLY A 90 15.62 13.20 -4.21
N ARG A 91 16.25 12.61 -5.24
CA ARG A 91 15.62 12.47 -6.58
C ARG A 91 14.45 11.49 -6.53
N ARG A 92 14.58 10.39 -5.80
CA ARG A 92 13.49 9.40 -5.62
C ARG A 92 12.31 10.01 -4.88
N THR A 93 12.57 10.75 -3.79
CA THR A 93 11.55 11.46 -3.03
C THR A 93 10.84 12.50 -3.91
N PHE A 94 11.60 13.31 -4.66
CA PHE A 94 11.02 14.32 -5.53
C PHE A 94 10.19 13.73 -6.68
N THR A 95 10.67 12.64 -7.31
CA THR A 95 9.89 11.92 -8.33
C THR A 95 8.63 11.31 -7.73
N GLY A 96 8.68 10.73 -6.53
CA GLY A 96 7.50 10.21 -5.83
C GLY A 96 6.48 11.31 -5.50
N CYS A 97 6.94 12.44 -4.95
CA CYS A 97 6.10 13.61 -4.71
C CYS A 97 5.49 14.17 -6.00
N GLY A 98 6.28 14.23 -7.08
CA GLY A 98 5.83 14.66 -8.40
C GLY A 98 4.77 13.73 -8.98
N LEU A 99 4.96 12.41 -8.88
CA LEU A 99 3.97 11.42 -9.30
C LEU A 99 2.66 11.55 -8.51
N GLN A 100 2.75 11.71 -7.19
CA GLN A 100 1.56 11.90 -6.35
C GLN A 100 0.84 13.22 -6.66
N MET A 101 1.59 14.28 -6.96
CA MET A 101 1.04 15.56 -7.41
C MET A 101 0.34 15.42 -8.76
N LEU A 102 0.97 14.76 -9.74
CA LEU A 102 0.37 14.48 -11.04
C LEU A 102 -0.89 13.64 -10.91
N GLN A 103 -0.91 12.62 -10.04
CA GLN A 103 -2.10 11.82 -9.74
C GLN A 103 -3.26 12.71 -9.28
N GLN A 104 -3.03 13.67 -8.39
CA GLN A 104 -4.07 14.59 -7.93
C GLN A 104 -4.47 15.61 -9.00
N LEU A 105 -3.51 16.09 -9.79
CA LEU A 105 -3.74 17.03 -10.89
C LEU A 105 -4.56 16.45 -12.05
N THR A 106 -4.62 15.13 -12.19
CA THR A 106 -5.59 14.49 -13.10
C THR A 106 -7.04 14.88 -12.81
N GLY A 107 -7.30 15.46 -11.62
CA GLY A 107 -8.61 15.97 -11.26
C GLY A 107 -9.60 14.86 -10.90
N ILE A 108 -9.13 13.63 -10.66
CA ILE A 108 -9.99 12.50 -10.31
C ILE A 108 -10.90 12.80 -9.10
N ASN A 109 -10.39 13.50 -8.10
CA ASN A 109 -11.18 13.94 -6.96
C ASN A 109 -12.29 14.91 -7.39
N PHE A 110 -11.97 15.90 -8.23
CA PHE A 110 -12.98 16.83 -8.78
C PHE A 110 -14.04 16.08 -9.60
N ILE A 111 -13.65 15.14 -10.46
CA ILE A 111 -14.57 14.30 -11.22
C ILE A 111 -15.46 13.51 -10.25
N MET A 112 -14.92 12.90 -9.21
CA MET A 112 -15.71 12.09 -8.28
C MET A 112 -16.76 12.91 -7.52
N TYR A 113 -16.44 14.15 -7.13
CA TYR A 113 -17.40 15.05 -6.46
C TYR A 113 -18.43 15.66 -7.43
N TYR A 114 -18.00 16.13 -8.60
CA TYR A 114 -18.87 16.87 -9.54
C TYR A 114 -19.51 16.01 -10.63
N SER A 115 -19.14 14.73 -10.75
CA SER A 115 -19.74 13.81 -11.74
C SER A 115 -21.26 13.75 -11.59
N THR A 116 -21.78 13.78 -10.36
CA THR A 116 -23.23 13.79 -10.13
C THR A 116 -23.91 15.02 -10.73
N THR A 117 -23.29 16.20 -10.62
CA THR A 117 -23.72 17.48 -11.20
C THR A 117 -23.62 17.48 -12.72
N PHE A 118 -22.51 16.98 -13.30
CA PHE A 118 -22.35 16.84 -14.75
C PHE A 118 -23.42 15.92 -15.36
N PHE A 119 -23.63 14.75 -14.77
CA PHE A 119 -24.67 13.82 -15.24
C PHE A 119 -26.11 14.30 -14.93
N ASN A 120 -26.29 15.26 -13.99
CA ASN A 120 -27.60 15.91 -13.79
C ASN A 120 -27.89 16.87 -14.95
N GLY A 121 -26.88 17.58 -15.46
CA GLY A 121 -27.00 18.43 -16.65
C GLY A 121 -27.37 17.67 -17.94
N VAL A 122 -27.10 16.37 -18.00
CA VAL A 122 -27.43 15.48 -19.13
C VAL A 122 -28.80 14.78 -18.96
N GLY A 123 -29.55 15.07 -17.89
CA GLY A 123 -30.92 14.58 -17.71
C GLY A 123 -31.06 13.19 -17.07
N VAL A 124 -29.99 12.64 -16.48
CA VAL A 124 -30.04 11.36 -15.76
C VAL A 124 -30.54 11.60 -14.33
N ASN A 125 -31.80 11.24 -14.05
CA ASN A 125 -32.55 11.65 -12.85
C ASN A 125 -32.26 10.87 -11.54
N SER A 126 -31.26 9.97 -11.48
CA SER A 126 -30.98 9.18 -10.27
C SER A 126 -29.53 9.32 -9.77
N PRO A 127 -29.28 9.96 -8.60
CA PRO A 127 -27.96 10.07 -7.98
C PRO A 127 -27.30 8.71 -7.68
N TYR A 128 -28.11 7.70 -7.37
CA TYR A 128 -27.64 6.35 -7.04
C TYR A 128 -27.05 5.61 -8.24
N THR A 129 -27.66 5.78 -9.42
CA THR A 129 -27.17 5.15 -10.66
C THR A 129 -25.80 5.69 -11.03
N LYS A 130 -25.57 7.00 -10.79
CA LYS A 130 -24.30 7.68 -11.10
C LYS A 130 -23.15 7.23 -10.22
N SER A 131 -23.37 7.17 -8.90
CA SER A 131 -22.34 6.68 -7.98
C SER A 131 -21.96 5.23 -8.29
N THR A 132 -22.95 4.41 -8.66
CA THR A 132 -22.72 3.02 -9.06
C THR A 132 -21.85 2.92 -10.33
N ILE A 133 -22.15 3.71 -11.37
CA ILE A 133 -21.37 3.71 -12.62
C ILE A 133 -19.91 4.10 -12.37
N ILE A 134 -19.65 5.16 -11.58
CA ILE A 134 -18.28 5.60 -11.28
C ILE A 134 -17.52 4.51 -10.51
N ASN A 135 -18.15 3.90 -9.51
CA ASN A 135 -17.54 2.81 -8.74
C ASN A 135 -17.24 1.60 -9.63
N VAL A 136 -18.14 1.24 -10.54
CA VAL A 136 -17.92 0.16 -11.51
C VAL A 136 -16.76 0.49 -12.44
N ILE A 137 -16.70 1.71 -12.99
CA ILE A 137 -15.59 2.14 -13.85
C ILE A 137 -14.26 2.09 -13.08
N ASN A 138 -14.23 2.54 -11.83
CA ASN A 138 -13.03 2.46 -11.00
C ASN A 138 -12.56 1.01 -10.80
N VAL A 139 -13.48 0.09 -10.49
CA VAL A 139 -13.14 -1.33 -10.32
C VAL A 139 -12.65 -1.93 -11.63
N VAL A 140 -13.37 -1.72 -12.72
CA VAL A 140 -13.01 -2.25 -14.05
C VAL A 140 -11.69 -1.69 -14.56
N SER A 141 -11.39 -0.42 -14.28
CA SER A 141 -10.13 0.22 -14.71
C SER A 141 -8.93 -0.23 -13.86
N THR A 142 -9.16 -0.67 -12.63
CA THR A 142 -8.09 -1.16 -11.74
C THR A 142 -7.57 -2.53 -12.18
N ILE A 143 -8.44 -3.41 -12.69
CA ILE A 143 -8.09 -4.78 -13.12
C ILE A 143 -7.01 -4.81 -14.23
N PRO A 144 -7.16 -4.13 -15.39
CA PRO A 144 -6.14 -4.13 -16.43
C PRO A 144 -4.87 -3.41 -15.96
N GLY A 145 -4.99 -2.40 -15.08
CA GLY A 145 -3.84 -1.76 -14.45
C GLY A 145 -2.98 -2.77 -13.68
N LEU A 146 -3.60 -3.62 -12.87
CA LEU A 146 -2.88 -4.67 -12.14
C LEU A 146 -2.23 -5.68 -13.10
N LEU A 147 -2.96 -6.15 -14.10
CA LEU A 147 -2.46 -7.15 -15.05
C LEU A 147 -1.26 -6.63 -15.87
N ILE A 148 -1.27 -5.36 -16.27
CA ILE A 148 -0.16 -4.75 -17.03
C ILE A 148 1.07 -4.50 -16.15
N ILE A 149 0.88 -4.25 -14.86
CA ILE A 149 2.01 -4.06 -13.92
C ILE A 149 2.70 -5.39 -13.60
N GLU A 150 1.92 -6.47 -13.52
CA GLU A 150 2.44 -7.81 -13.21
C GLU A 150 2.94 -8.59 -14.43
N SER A 151 2.56 -8.21 -15.66
CA SER A 151 3.02 -8.80 -16.93
C SER A 151 4.35 -8.23 -17.40
#